data_AF-A0A8S1TPW3-F1
#
_entry.id   AF-A0A8S1TPW3-F1
#
_cell.length_a   1.000
_cell.length_b   1.000
_cell.length_c   1.000
_cell.angle_alpha   90.00
_cell.angle_beta   90.00
_cell.angle_gamma   90.00
#
_symmetry.space_group_name_H-M   'P 1'
#
loop_
_entity.id
_entity.type
_entity.pdbx_description
1 polymer ?
#
loop_
_entity_poly.entity_id
_entity_poly.type
_entity_poly.pdbx_seq_one_letter_code
_entity_poly.pdbx_strand_id
1 'polypeptide(L)'
;MGGQRSLSPQSNQQQVDKLKLAQIAIKKRTSKPNFFTTYRTHVIISIIVGIIIIAVLSFNKQIKEYIIINQSEINSHNSQGYPYTLGPNDFFQNVTLMQAKTLFKNDFTQQINVEKCKVLINFEIPSYFNFKESYPHCSHNIYNQGNCSSSYSIAVSSAFSDRVCKVNSTQQLSAQNLLSCDGKLNQGCKGGHITRSAEYIIKHGLTNNECHPFRGDDNFQECTKALEKCQRFKANSYCQLLNKDDIKRDIINNGPVVAIMQVYKDFLVYRDGIYQVLEGIPRFHGGHAVKIIGWGEQNGYQYYIIENTWGKSWGIEGIAKLSIDGFIDLQQFKQIKIQMIRTPSHSFYMRNSHNQSHSPIPQQKFITPEKLVRVSGSSGVKMNSIQKNGTRIRSETIETVNKIKEQQKLQEYVQEFEYQFVQQKNEEQQQLELRILMLLQKNHDQAQEMEELKQENEQLKQLLYEQQTKIVEQSQEILALKVYKDGLKKLSFSDYFRQQNI
;
A
#
# COMPACT_ATOMS: atom_id res chain seq x y z
N MET A 1 -102.81 -43.80 46.88
CA MET A 1 -102.58 -42.34 46.81
C MET A 1 -101.43 -42.05 47.77
N GLY A 2 -100.23 -41.63 47.39
CA GLY A 2 -99.80 -40.73 46.33
C GLY A 2 -99.01 -39.60 47.02
N GLY A 3 -97.78 -39.34 46.60
CA GLY A 3 -97.06 -38.12 47.01
C GLY A 3 -95.56 -38.26 47.26
N GLN A 4 -94.79 -38.13 46.17
CA GLN A 4 -93.35 -37.90 46.15
C GLN A 4 -92.95 -36.62 46.92
N ARG A 5 -91.75 -36.60 47.51
CA ARG A 5 -90.94 -35.38 47.59
C ARG A 5 -89.49 -35.66 47.17
N SER A 6 -89.10 -34.88 46.18
CA SER A 6 -87.84 -34.83 45.46
C SER A 6 -86.68 -34.37 46.34
N LEU A 7 -85.52 -35.02 46.15
CA LEU A 7 -84.24 -34.62 46.73
C LEU A 7 -83.76 -33.30 46.10
N SER A 8 -83.37 -32.36 46.97
CA SER A 8 -82.88 -31.02 46.66
C SER A 8 -81.61 -31.03 45.77
N PRO A 9 -81.54 -30.18 44.72
CA PRO A 9 -80.41 -30.07 43.78
C PRO A 9 -79.23 -29.20 44.29
N GLN A 10 -79.12 -28.91 45.59
CA GLN A 10 -78.14 -27.94 46.11
C GLN A 10 -76.69 -28.44 46.26
N SER A 11 -76.40 -29.76 46.17
CA SER A 11 -75.02 -30.26 46.40
C SER A 11 -74.11 -30.31 45.16
N ASN A 12 -74.68 -30.49 43.95
CA ASN A 12 -73.89 -30.68 42.74
C ASN A 12 -73.36 -29.37 42.13
N GLN A 13 -74.14 -28.28 42.21
CA GLN A 13 -73.74 -26.99 41.65
C GLN A 13 -72.53 -26.39 42.39
N GLN A 14 -72.50 -26.51 43.72
CA GLN A 14 -71.36 -26.06 44.54
C GLN A 14 -70.08 -26.84 44.27
N GLN A 15 -70.17 -28.13 43.93
CA GLN A 15 -68.99 -28.93 43.55
C GLN A 15 -68.45 -28.52 42.17
N VAL A 16 -69.34 -28.25 41.20
CA VAL A 16 -68.95 -27.79 39.87
C VAL A 16 -68.26 -26.42 39.94
N ASP A 17 -68.76 -25.51 40.76
CA ASP A 17 -68.16 -24.18 40.91
C ASP A 17 -66.80 -24.22 41.61
N LYS A 18 -66.62 -25.11 42.60
CA LYS A 18 -65.30 -25.35 43.22
C LYS A 18 -64.29 -25.93 42.22
N LEU A 19 -64.72 -26.84 41.34
CA LEU A 19 -63.87 -27.41 40.28
C LEU A 19 -63.47 -26.34 39.25
N LYS A 20 -64.40 -25.48 38.84
CA LYS A 20 -64.10 -24.34 37.94
C LYS A 20 -63.12 -23.36 38.56
N LEU A 21 -63.30 -23.00 39.84
CA LEU A 21 -62.38 -22.12 40.56
C LEU A 21 -60.99 -22.76 40.72
N ALA A 22 -60.91 -24.07 40.98
CA ALA A 22 -59.65 -24.80 41.03
C ALA A 22 -58.93 -24.83 39.67
N GLN A 23 -59.67 -25.04 38.57
CA GLN A 23 -59.10 -24.99 37.21
C GLN A 23 -58.59 -23.59 36.84
N ILE A 24 -59.32 -22.53 37.21
CA ILE A 24 -58.90 -21.13 37.02
C ILE A 24 -57.63 -20.84 37.84
N ALA A 25 -57.55 -21.33 39.08
CA ALA A 25 -56.37 -21.16 39.93
C ALA A 25 -55.14 -21.90 39.38
N ILE A 26 -55.32 -23.13 38.85
CA ILE A 26 -54.24 -23.89 38.20
C ILE A 26 -53.75 -23.18 36.94
N LYS A 27 -54.66 -22.68 36.09
CA LYS A 27 -54.32 -21.93 34.87
C LYS A 27 -53.58 -20.62 35.19
N LYS A 28 -53.90 -19.97 36.31
CA LYS A 28 -53.21 -18.76 36.80
C LYS A 28 -51.85 -19.06 37.43
N ARG A 29 -51.61 -20.31 37.87
CA ARG A 29 -50.33 -20.79 38.41
C ARG A 29 -49.36 -21.22 37.30
N THR A 30 -49.88 -21.71 36.18
CA THR A 30 -49.09 -22.09 34.99
C THR A 30 -48.78 -20.92 34.04
N SER A 31 -49.45 -19.76 34.20
CA SER A 31 -49.22 -18.58 33.35
C SER A 31 -48.20 -17.57 33.91
N LYS A 32 -47.64 -17.80 35.10
CA LYS A 32 -46.54 -16.97 35.62
C LYS A 32 -45.22 -17.50 35.04
N PRO A 33 -44.44 -16.69 34.30
CA PRO A 33 -43.14 -17.13 33.82
C PRO A 33 -42.29 -17.53 35.03
N ASN A 34 -41.63 -18.70 34.93
CA ASN A 34 -40.70 -19.16 35.96
C ASN A 34 -39.62 -18.10 36.17
N PHE A 35 -39.13 -17.94 37.41
CA PHE A 35 -38.07 -17.02 37.78
C PHE A 35 -36.89 -17.09 36.80
N PHE A 36 -36.50 -18.30 36.40
CA PHE A 36 -35.43 -18.53 35.42
C PHE A 36 -35.74 -18.00 34.02
N THR A 37 -37.01 -17.97 33.60
CA THR A 37 -37.42 -17.42 32.30
C THR A 37 -37.32 -15.90 32.33
N THR A 38 -37.84 -15.26 33.37
CA THR A 38 -37.73 -13.81 33.56
C THR A 38 -36.26 -13.38 33.70
N TYR A 39 -35.46 -14.14 34.44
CA TYR A 39 -34.02 -13.90 34.58
C TYR A 39 -33.27 -14.01 33.24
N ARG A 40 -33.54 -15.06 32.43
CA ARG A 40 -32.96 -15.19 31.08
C ARG A 40 -33.32 -14.01 30.19
N THR A 41 -34.56 -13.54 30.21
CA THR A 41 -34.98 -12.39 29.41
C THR A 41 -34.24 -11.11 29.83
N HIS A 42 -34.07 -10.86 31.13
CA HIS A 42 -33.31 -9.71 31.62
C HIS A 42 -31.82 -9.77 31.27
N VAL A 43 -31.20 -10.95 31.32
CA VAL A 43 -29.80 -11.14 30.90
C VAL A 43 -29.65 -10.85 29.40
N ILE A 44 -30.54 -11.38 28.56
CA ILE A 44 -30.51 -11.14 27.11
C ILE A 44 -30.69 -9.65 26.80
N ILE A 45 -31.66 -8.98 27.44
CA ILE A 45 -31.87 -7.53 27.26
C ILE A 45 -30.63 -6.76 27.71
N SER A 46 -30.01 -7.13 28.83
CA SER A 46 -28.82 -6.46 29.34
C SER A 46 -27.62 -6.62 28.40
N ILE A 47 -27.45 -7.79 27.79
CA ILE A 47 -26.43 -8.03 26.76
C ILE A 47 -26.70 -7.19 25.51
N ILE A 48 -27.94 -7.15 25.03
CA ILE A 48 -28.31 -6.36 23.85
C ILE A 48 -28.09 -4.86 24.10
N VAL A 49 -28.51 -4.35 25.27
CA VAL A 49 -28.28 -2.97 25.67
C VAL A 49 -26.79 -2.69 25.80
N GLY A 50 -26.01 -3.61 26.37
CA GLY A 50 -24.55 -3.52 26.44
C GLY A 50 -23.91 -3.44 25.05
N ILE A 51 -24.34 -4.26 24.10
CA ILE A 51 -23.87 -4.24 22.70
C ILE A 51 -24.26 -2.92 22.02
N ILE A 52 -25.47 -2.42 22.23
CA ILE A 52 -25.93 -1.14 21.68
C ILE A 52 -25.13 0.01 22.28
N ILE A 53 -24.87 0.02 23.59
CA ILE A 53 -24.05 1.04 24.25
C ILE A 53 -22.61 0.97 23.72
N ILE A 54 -22.02 -0.22 23.60
CA ILE A 54 -20.68 -0.40 23.02
C ILE A 54 -20.66 0.09 21.56
N ALA A 55 -21.67 -0.22 20.77
CA ALA A 55 -21.80 0.26 19.40
C ALA A 55 -21.91 1.79 19.36
N VAL A 56 -22.79 2.39 20.15
CA VAL A 56 -22.99 3.85 20.23
C VAL A 56 -21.72 4.56 20.72
N LEU A 57 -21.04 4.02 21.74
CA LEU A 57 -19.76 4.54 22.22
C LEU A 57 -18.63 4.36 21.19
N SER A 58 -18.65 3.27 20.41
CA SER A 58 -17.68 3.03 19.33
C SER A 58 -17.92 3.94 18.12
N PHE A 59 -19.17 4.30 17.84
CA PHE A 59 -19.55 5.17 16.71
C PHE A 59 -19.25 6.66 16.96
N ASN A 60 -19.02 7.07 18.21
CA ASN A 60 -18.63 8.45 18.55
C ASN A 60 -17.13 8.74 18.45
N LYS A 61 -16.32 7.81 17.93
CA LYS A 61 -14.94 8.11 17.55
C LYS A 61 -14.98 8.97 16.30
N GLN A 62 -15.04 10.30 16.45
CA GLN A 62 -14.77 11.23 15.35
C GLN A 62 -13.44 10.83 14.71
N ILE A 63 -13.50 10.25 13.52
CA ILE A 63 -12.30 9.99 12.72
C ILE A 63 -11.81 11.38 12.31
N LYS A 64 -10.79 11.88 13.00
CA LYS A 64 -10.09 13.10 12.57
C LYS A 64 -9.58 12.82 11.16
N GLU A 65 -10.15 13.49 10.17
CA GLU A 65 -9.67 13.44 8.79
C GLU A 65 -8.28 14.05 8.76
N TYR A 66 -7.27 13.22 8.58
CA TYR A 66 -5.91 13.67 8.44
C TYR A 66 -5.65 13.98 6.96
N ILE A 67 -5.47 15.27 6.65
CA ILE A 67 -5.11 15.76 5.31
C ILE A 67 -3.60 15.58 5.11
N ILE A 68 -3.21 15.12 3.92
CA ILE A 68 -1.82 14.80 3.59
C ILE A 68 -0.92 16.03 3.62
N ILE A 69 -1.37 17.13 3.03
CA ILE A 69 -0.62 18.39 3.03
C ILE A 69 -0.88 19.12 4.34
N ASN A 70 0.05 18.97 5.28
CA ASN A 70 0.06 19.69 6.54
C ASN A 70 1.28 20.63 6.59
N GLN A 71 1.03 21.94 6.51
CA GLN A 71 2.11 22.93 6.46
C GLN A 71 2.99 22.95 7.72
N SER A 72 2.43 22.64 8.89
CA SER A 72 3.19 22.60 10.15
C SER A 72 4.19 21.45 10.14
N GLU A 73 3.76 20.26 9.69
CA GLU A 73 4.65 19.10 9.57
C GLU A 73 5.72 19.30 8.49
N ILE A 74 5.35 19.89 7.35
CA ILE A 74 6.30 20.25 6.29
C ILE A 74 7.37 21.22 6.83
N ASN A 75 6.96 22.28 7.52
CA ASN A 75 7.89 23.26 8.09
C ASN A 75 8.80 22.63 9.15
N SER A 76 8.24 21.76 10.01
CA SER A 76 9.00 21.03 11.03
C SER A 76 10.01 20.06 10.42
N HIS A 77 9.66 19.34 9.36
CA HIS A 77 10.62 18.49 8.64
C HIS A 77 11.74 19.32 8.03
N ASN A 78 11.39 20.40 7.33
CA ASN A 78 12.35 21.22 6.59
C ASN A 78 13.32 21.99 7.51
N SER A 79 12.98 22.20 8.79
CA SER A 79 13.88 22.82 9.78
C SER A 79 14.91 21.86 10.39
N GLN A 80 14.76 20.54 10.21
CA GLN A 80 15.61 19.52 10.83
C GLN A 80 16.88 19.17 10.03
N GLY A 81 17.07 19.74 8.84
CA GLY A 81 18.29 19.55 8.05
C GLY A 81 18.42 18.17 7.39
N TYR A 82 17.31 17.47 7.15
CA TYR A 82 17.28 16.21 6.40
C TYR A 82 17.78 16.37 4.96
N PRO A 83 18.26 15.29 4.30
CA PRO A 83 18.80 15.35 2.94
C PRO A 83 17.74 15.58 1.84
N TYR A 84 16.47 15.74 2.23
CA TYR A 84 15.35 16.04 1.36
C TYR A 84 14.36 16.98 2.05
N THR A 85 13.61 17.68 1.22
CA THR A 85 12.58 18.64 1.64
C THR A 85 11.18 18.12 1.28
N LEU A 86 10.21 18.60 2.05
CA LEU A 86 8.79 18.38 1.80
C LEU A 86 8.13 19.67 1.27
N GLY A 87 7.04 19.51 0.52
CA GLY A 87 6.27 20.62 -0.03
C GLY A 87 4.89 20.21 -0.56
N PRO A 88 3.97 21.18 -0.67
CA PRO A 88 2.64 20.94 -1.25
C PRO A 88 2.74 20.56 -2.73
N ASN A 89 1.75 19.81 -3.23
CA ASN A 89 1.63 19.41 -4.63
C ASN A 89 0.15 19.25 -5.01
N ASP A 90 -0.17 19.36 -6.30
CA ASP A 90 -1.57 19.32 -6.74
C ASP A 90 -2.20 17.93 -6.57
N PHE A 91 -1.39 16.86 -6.65
CA PHE A 91 -1.89 15.48 -6.64
C PHE A 91 -2.56 15.12 -5.31
N PHE A 92 -1.97 15.57 -4.19
CA PHE A 92 -2.52 15.34 -2.85
C PHE A 92 -3.23 16.56 -2.25
N GLN A 93 -3.55 17.56 -3.08
CA GLN A 93 -4.30 18.72 -2.65
C GLN A 93 -5.69 18.30 -2.16
N ASN A 94 -6.00 18.61 -0.90
CA ASN A 94 -7.26 18.24 -0.23
C ASN A 94 -7.52 16.72 -0.17
N VAL A 95 -6.47 15.89 -0.24
CA VAL A 95 -6.57 14.43 -0.12
C VAL A 95 -6.27 13.99 1.31
N THR A 96 -7.10 13.09 1.83
CA THR A 96 -6.91 12.49 3.15
C THR A 96 -6.01 11.25 3.10
N LEU A 97 -5.40 10.88 4.23
CA LEU A 97 -4.63 9.62 4.30
C LEU A 97 -5.46 8.38 3.97
N MET A 98 -6.76 8.37 4.31
CA MET A 98 -7.63 7.24 3.98
C MET A 98 -7.86 7.10 2.48
N GLN A 99 -7.98 8.22 1.76
CA GLN A 99 -8.07 8.21 0.30
C GLN A 99 -6.75 7.77 -0.31
N ALA A 100 -5.60 8.32 0.14
CA ALA A 100 -4.29 7.93 -0.39
C ALA A 100 -3.97 6.44 -0.17
N LYS A 101 -4.39 5.84 0.95
CA LYS A 101 -4.25 4.39 1.20
C LYS A 101 -4.76 3.54 0.04
N THR A 102 -5.75 4.00 -0.70
CA THR A 102 -6.33 3.24 -1.80
C THR A 102 -5.42 3.12 -3.02
N LEU A 103 -4.38 3.96 -3.14
CA LEU A 103 -3.49 4.05 -4.29
C LEU A 103 -2.33 3.04 -4.29
N PHE A 104 -2.08 2.37 -3.16
CA PHE A 104 -0.89 1.53 -2.93
C PHE A 104 -1.19 0.02 -2.97
N LYS A 105 -2.12 -0.40 -3.84
CA LYS A 105 -2.53 -1.81 -3.96
C LYS A 105 -1.80 -2.52 -5.11
N ASN A 106 -0.51 -2.24 -5.27
CA ASN A 106 0.29 -2.74 -6.39
C ASN A 106 1.43 -3.61 -5.88
N ASP A 107 1.69 -4.73 -6.54
CA ASP A 107 2.72 -5.67 -6.06
C ASP A 107 3.32 -6.51 -7.21
N PHE A 108 4.11 -7.51 -6.84
CA PHE A 108 4.53 -8.63 -7.65
C PHE A 108 3.57 -9.79 -7.46
N THR A 109 3.37 -10.60 -8.50
CA THR A 109 2.75 -11.91 -8.28
C THR A 109 3.59 -12.73 -7.30
N GLN A 110 2.93 -13.52 -6.45
CA GLN A 110 3.58 -14.53 -5.61
C GLN A 110 4.06 -15.75 -6.43
N GLN A 111 4.23 -15.63 -7.75
CA GLN A 111 4.80 -16.73 -8.54
C GLN A 111 6.22 -17.01 -8.04
N ILE A 112 6.43 -18.25 -7.59
CA ILE A 112 7.60 -18.66 -6.81
C ILE A 112 8.92 -18.52 -7.58
N ASN A 113 8.91 -18.37 -8.92
CA ASN A 113 10.12 -18.30 -9.74
C ASN A 113 9.97 -17.37 -10.95
N VAL A 114 10.08 -16.05 -10.77
CA VAL A 114 10.38 -15.15 -11.90
C VAL A 114 11.82 -15.42 -12.36
N GLU A 115 12.04 -15.62 -13.66
CA GLU A 115 13.39 -15.86 -14.19
C GLU A 115 14.31 -14.69 -13.86
N LYS A 116 15.52 -14.98 -13.37
CA LYS A 116 16.54 -13.95 -13.09
C LYS A 116 17.19 -13.51 -14.39
N CYS A 117 17.41 -12.21 -14.56
CA CYS A 117 18.07 -11.69 -15.75
C CYS A 117 19.53 -12.18 -15.84
N LYS A 118 19.93 -12.66 -17.03
CA LYS A 118 21.34 -12.92 -17.35
C LYS A 118 21.99 -11.61 -17.80
N VAL A 119 22.71 -10.94 -16.91
CA VAL A 119 23.48 -9.72 -17.24
C VAL A 119 24.87 -10.15 -17.72
N LEU A 120 25.13 -10.03 -19.02
CA LEU A 120 26.32 -10.60 -19.68
C LEU A 120 27.47 -9.61 -19.89
N ILE A 121 27.37 -8.37 -19.39
CA ILE A 121 28.26 -7.28 -19.83
C ILE A 121 28.96 -6.64 -18.65
N ASN A 122 30.29 -6.70 -18.67
CA ASN A 122 31.16 -6.10 -17.66
C ASN A 122 31.82 -4.82 -18.21
N PHE A 123 31.12 -3.69 -18.14
CA PHE A 123 31.69 -2.35 -18.31
C PHE A 123 31.70 -1.58 -16.99
N GLU A 124 32.52 -0.53 -16.91
CA GLU A 124 32.56 0.36 -15.75
C GLU A 124 31.29 1.21 -15.66
N ILE A 125 30.63 1.17 -14.51
CA ILE A 125 29.37 1.87 -14.29
C ILE A 125 29.71 3.33 -13.93
N PRO A 126 29.23 4.35 -14.69
CA PRO A 126 29.49 5.74 -14.36
C PRO A 126 28.85 6.11 -13.01
N SER A 127 29.40 7.09 -12.31
CA SER A 127 28.85 7.58 -11.04
C SER A 127 27.47 8.21 -11.18
N TYR A 128 27.15 8.73 -12.37
CA TYR A 128 25.85 9.33 -12.71
C TYR A 128 25.36 8.84 -14.08
N PHE A 129 24.07 8.57 -14.16
CA PHE A 129 23.38 8.31 -15.42
C PHE A 129 21.91 8.72 -15.30
N ASN A 130 21.39 9.43 -16.30
CA ASN A 130 19.97 9.72 -16.43
C ASN A 130 19.52 9.40 -17.85
N PHE A 131 18.55 8.48 -17.98
CA PHE A 131 18.02 8.05 -19.26
C PHE A 131 17.40 9.21 -20.06
N LYS A 132 16.68 10.13 -19.40
CA LYS A 132 16.04 11.27 -20.09
C LYS A 132 17.06 12.25 -20.67
N GLU A 133 18.18 12.45 -19.98
CA GLU A 133 19.28 13.29 -20.47
C GLU A 133 20.06 12.61 -21.60
N SER A 134 20.24 11.29 -21.50
CA SER A 134 20.95 10.50 -22.52
C SER A 134 20.12 10.29 -23.80
N TYR A 135 18.79 10.26 -23.67
CA TYR A 135 17.84 10.07 -24.78
C TYR A 135 16.74 11.16 -24.77
N PRO A 136 17.06 12.45 -25.03
CA PRO A 136 16.09 13.54 -24.94
C PRO A 136 14.89 13.41 -25.89
N HIS A 137 15.08 12.72 -27.03
CA HIS A 137 14.02 12.41 -27.98
C HIS A 137 12.98 11.41 -27.45
N CYS A 138 13.29 10.70 -26.36
CA CYS A 138 12.37 9.81 -25.63
C CYS A 138 11.66 10.53 -24.47
N SER A 139 11.57 11.86 -24.50
CA SER A 139 10.92 12.64 -23.45
C SER A 139 9.39 12.54 -23.51
N HIS A 140 8.86 11.43 -23.01
CA HIS A 140 7.42 11.20 -22.85
C HIS A 140 6.81 12.00 -21.70
N ASN A 141 5.49 12.22 -21.76
CA ASN A 141 4.77 12.92 -20.71
C ASN A 141 4.69 12.07 -19.45
N ILE A 142 4.89 12.69 -18.28
CA ILE A 142 4.70 12.01 -17.00
C ILE A 142 3.20 11.87 -16.74
N TYR A 143 2.78 10.65 -16.50
CA TYR A 143 1.40 10.32 -16.19
C TYR A 143 0.98 10.84 -14.81
N ASN A 144 -0.31 11.18 -14.70
CA ASN A 144 -0.98 11.42 -13.43
C ASN A 144 -2.06 10.35 -13.27
N GLN A 145 -1.88 9.44 -12.32
CA GLN A 145 -2.79 8.30 -12.10
C GLN A 145 -4.16 8.70 -11.55
N GLY A 146 -4.31 9.91 -11.00
CA GLY A 146 -5.51 10.36 -10.29
C GLY A 146 -5.89 9.45 -9.12
N ASN A 147 -7.20 9.36 -8.85
CA ASN A 147 -7.75 8.54 -7.76
C ASN A 147 -7.95 7.07 -8.18
N CYS A 148 -6.91 6.47 -8.75
CA CYS A 148 -6.92 5.11 -9.29
C CYS A 148 -5.60 4.43 -8.95
N SER A 149 -5.63 3.23 -8.36
CA SER A 149 -4.42 2.44 -8.05
C SER A 149 -3.84 1.78 -9.30
N SER A 150 -3.42 2.59 -10.27
CA SER A 150 -2.96 2.18 -11.60
C SER A 150 -1.46 2.31 -11.82
N SER A 151 -0.66 2.55 -10.77
CA SER A 151 0.79 2.72 -10.92
C SER A 151 1.46 1.48 -11.52
N TYR A 152 0.95 0.28 -11.23
CA TYR A 152 1.41 -0.96 -11.88
C TYR A 152 1.34 -0.90 -13.41
N SER A 153 0.26 -0.31 -13.95
CA SER A 153 0.03 -0.18 -15.39
C SER A 153 0.90 0.93 -15.98
N ILE A 154 0.93 2.08 -15.30
CA ILE A 154 1.69 3.26 -15.74
C ILE A 154 3.19 2.99 -15.75
N ALA A 155 3.76 2.46 -14.66
CA ALA A 155 5.19 2.24 -14.57
C ALA A 155 5.68 1.21 -15.60
N VAL A 156 4.91 0.14 -15.81
CA VAL A 156 5.20 -0.92 -16.79
C VAL A 156 5.11 -0.40 -18.23
N SER A 157 4.02 0.29 -18.59
CA SER A 157 3.85 0.85 -19.94
C SER A 157 4.85 1.97 -20.23
N SER A 158 5.15 2.85 -19.26
CA SER A 158 6.12 3.94 -19.39
C SER A 158 7.54 3.38 -19.56
N ALA A 159 7.97 2.40 -18.76
CA ALA A 159 9.27 1.77 -18.92
C ALA A 159 9.38 1.05 -20.27
N PHE A 160 8.31 0.39 -20.72
CA PHE A 160 8.29 -0.26 -22.02
C PHE A 160 8.33 0.75 -23.18
N SER A 161 7.68 1.91 -23.04
CA SER A 161 7.74 3.02 -24.01
C SER A 161 9.17 3.51 -24.22
N ASP A 162 9.90 3.73 -23.12
CA ASP A 162 11.30 4.17 -23.18
C ASP A 162 12.21 3.14 -23.86
N ARG A 163 11.98 1.84 -23.59
CA ARG A 163 12.71 0.75 -24.23
C ARG A 163 12.41 0.63 -25.73
N VAL A 164 11.16 0.85 -26.13
CA VAL A 164 10.76 0.96 -27.54
C VAL A 164 11.43 2.16 -28.21
N CYS A 165 11.46 3.30 -27.51
CA CYS A 165 12.06 4.53 -28.02
C CYS A 165 13.55 4.45 -28.23
N LYS A 166 14.27 3.84 -27.29
CA LYS A 166 15.70 3.59 -27.43
C LYS A 166 16.05 2.81 -28.71
N VAL A 167 15.17 1.92 -29.15
CA VAL A 167 15.43 1.09 -30.33
C VAL A 167 15.05 1.82 -31.61
N ASN A 168 13.79 2.24 -31.77
CA ASN A 168 13.33 2.80 -33.06
C ASN A 168 11.99 3.55 -33.08
N SER A 169 11.37 3.92 -31.95
CA SER A 169 10.06 4.59 -31.99
C SER A 169 9.82 5.56 -30.83
N THR A 170 9.59 6.83 -31.14
CA THR A 170 9.35 7.88 -30.12
C THR A 170 7.95 7.85 -29.50
N GLN A 171 7.10 6.88 -29.84
CA GLN A 171 5.72 6.83 -29.35
C GLN A 171 5.63 6.42 -27.87
N GLN A 172 4.88 7.20 -27.08
CA GLN A 172 4.45 6.81 -25.74
C GLN A 172 3.37 5.74 -25.85
N LEU A 173 3.51 4.62 -25.14
CA LEU A 173 2.55 3.52 -25.13
C LEU A 173 1.45 3.77 -24.11
N SER A 174 0.26 3.24 -24.38
CA SER A 174 -0.92 3.49 -23.58
C SER A 174 -0.94 2.69 -22.27
N ALA A 175 -0.84 3.39 -21.15
CA ALA A 175 -1.16 2.86 -19.83
C ALA A 175 -2.66 2.50 -19.69
N GLN A 176 -3.56 3.20 -20.40
CA GLN A 176 -5.00 2.88 -20.36
C GLN A 176 -5.31 1.57 -21.04
N ASN A 177 -4.63 1.25 -22.13
CA ASN A 177 -4.79 -0.03 -22.82
C ASN A 177 -4.47 -1.17 -21.87
N LEU A 178 -3.37 -1.10 -21.13
CA LEU A 178 -3.04 -2.09 -20.12
C LEU A 178 -4.06 -2.11 -18.96
N LEU A 179 -4.44 -0.93 -18.43
CA LEU A 179 -5.41 -0.79 -17.35
C LEU A 179 -6.79 -1.39 -17.69
N SER A 180 -7.30 -1.09 -18.88
CA SER A 180 -8.65 -1.48 -19.33
C SER A 180 -8.71 -2.86 -20.00
N CYS A 181 -7.61 -3.38 -20.54
CA CYS A 181 -7.66 -4.65 -21.27
C CYS A 181 -7.14 -5.86 -20.48
N ASP A 182 -6.52 -5.62 -19.33
CA ASP A 182 -5.93 -6.66 -18.50
C ASP A 182 -6.82 -7.11 -17.33
N GLY A 183 -8.13 -6.84 -17.39
CA GLY A 183 -9.07 -7.16 -16.30
C GLY A 183 -9.18 -8.64 -15.91
N LYS A 184 -8.56 -9.55 -16.66
CA LYS A 184 -8.44 -10.98 -16.30
C LYS A 184 -7.24 -11.26 -15.39
N LEU A 185 -6.16 -10.48 -15.51
CA LEU A 185 -4.95 -10.67 -14.72
C LEU A 185 -4.88 -9.65 -13.57
N ASN A 186 -5.37 -8.43 -13.78
CA ASN A 186 -5.33 -7.33 -12.81
C ASN A 186 -6.73 -6.75 -12.53
N GLN A 187 -6.82 -5.86 -11.54
CA GLN A 187 -8.10 -5.37 -11.00
C GLN A 187 -8.36 -3.89 -11.32
N GLY A 188 -7.89 -3.42 -12.48
CA GLY A 188 -8.11 -2.04 -12.90
C GLY A 188 -7.60 -1.03 -11.86
N CYS A 189 -8.43 -0.09 -11.45
CA CYS A 189 -8.14 0.93 -10.44
C CYS A 189 -8.07 0.41 -9.00
N LYS A 190 -8.37 -0.86 -8.75
CA LYS A 190 -8.25 -1.48 -7.43
C LYS A 190 -6.86 -2.02 -7.14
N GLY A 191 -5.95 -1.98 -8.12
CA GLY A 191 -4.59 -2.47 -7.99
C GLY A 191 -4.24 -3.58 -8.99
N GLY A 192 -2.96 -3.92 -9.04
CA GLY A 192 -2.45 -4.91 -9.98
C GLY A 192 -1.01 -5.31 -9.74
N HIS A 193 -0.55 -6.23 -10.57
CA HIS A 193 0.78 -6.82 -10.48
C HIS A 193 1.61 -6.47 -11.71
N ILE A 194 2.85 -6.04 -11.49
CA ILE A 194 3.72 -5.65 -12.60
C ILE A 194 4.17 -6.83 -13.46
N THR A 195 4.26 -8.04 -12.88
CA THR A 195 4.59 -9.28 -13.60
C THR A 195 3.45 -9.71 -14.53
N ARG A 196 2.19 -9.68 -14.05
CA ARG A 196 1.01 -9.91 -14.89
C ARG A 196 0.88 -8.90 -16.01
N SER A 197 1.24 -7.65 -15.72
CA SER A 197 1.30 -6.61 -16.75
C SER A 197 2.33 -6.93 -17.82
N ALA A 198 3.52 -7.41 -17.44
CA ALA A 198 4.52 -7.86 -18.40
C ALA A 198 4.03 -9.06 -19.23
N GLU A 199 3.34 -10.04 -18.62
CA GLU A 199 2.70 -11.16 -19.31
C GLU A 199 1.66 -10.68 -20.35
N TYR A 200 0.86 -9.68 -19.99
CA TYR A 200 -0.08 -9.04 -20.92
C TYR A 200 0.65 -8.44 -22.11
N ILE A 201 1.73 -7.68 -21.89
CA ILE A 201 2.51 -7.05 -22.96
C ILE A 201 3.14 -8.10 -23.89
N ILE A 202 3.58 -9.24 -23.37
CA ILE A 202 4.11 -10.34 -24.18
C ILE A 202 3.01 -10.94 -25.07
N LYS A 203 1.86 -11.25 -24.48
CA LYS A 203 0.78 -11.96 -25.18
C LYS A 203 0.03 -11.04 -26.15
N HIS A 204 -0.34 -9.86 -25.69
CA HIS A 204 -1.26 -8.95 -26.38
C HIS A 204 -0.56 -7.71 -26.92
N GLY A 205 0.45 -7.19 -26.24
CA GLY A 205 1.12 -5.93 -26.57
C GLY A 205 0.30 -4.70 -26.21
N LEU A 206 0.93 -3.52 -26.30
CA LEU A 206 0.31 -2.22 -26.02
C LEU A 206 0.11 -1.40 -27.28
N THR A 207 -0.99 -0.65 -27.34
CA THR A 207 -1.17 0.42 -28.33
C THR A 207 -0.42 1.68 -27.92
N ASN A 208 -0.32 2.66 -28.82
CA ASN A 208 0.15 3.99 -28.46
C ASN A 208 -0.87 4.76 -27.61
N ASN A 209 -0.39 5.76 -26.85
CA ASN A 209 -1.21 6.57 -25.95
C ASN A 209 -2.22 7.44 -26.71
N GLU A 210 -1.94 7.85 -27.94
CA GLU A 210 -2.89 8.60 -28.78
C GLU A 210 -4.12 7.77 -29.15
N CYS A 211 -3.94 6.47 -29.40
CA CYS A 211 -5.04 5.56 -29.71
C CYS A 211 -5.96 5.28 -28.52
N HIS A 212 -5.38 5.18 -27.32
CA HIS A 212 -6.13 4.93 -26.08
C HIS A 212 -5.56 5.82 -24.96
N PRO A 213 -5.99 7.09 -24.88
CA PRO A 213 -5.45 8.04 -23.92
C PRO A 213 -5.70 7.62 -22.47
N PHE A 214 -4.75 7.94 -21.60
CA PHE A 214 -4.88 7.69 -20.17
C PHE A 214 -5.94 8.58 -19.52
N ARG A 215 -6.91 7.94 -18.86
CA ARG A 215 -8.00 8.58 -18.11
C ARG A 215 -7.94 8.24 -16.62
N GLY A 216 -7.33 7.12 -16.26
CA GLY A 216 -7.24 6.68 -14.86
C GLY A 216 -8.59 6.21 -14.32
N ASP A 217 -9.39 5.54 -15.15
CA ASP A 217 -10.68 4.97 -14.78
C ASP A 217 -10.81 3.51 -15.24
N ASP A 218 -11.83 2.82 -14.71
CA ASP A 218 -12.19 1.43 -15.03
C ASP A 218 -13.12 1.34 -16.26
N ASN A 219 -13.05 2.27 -17.22
CA ASN A 219 -13.84 2.15 -18.43
C ASN A 219 -13.23 1.11 -19.38
N PHE A 220 -13.77 -0.11 -19.32
CA PHE A 220 -13.32 -1.25 -20.12
C PHE A 220 -13.87 -1.26 -21.56
N GLN A 221 -14.84 -0.41 -21.90
CA GLN A 221 -15.55 -0.47 -23.19
C GLN A 221 -14.69 -0.07 -24.39
N GLU A 222 -13.64 0.73 -24.17
CA GLU A 222 -12.76 1.22 -25.24
C GLU A 222 -11.64 0.22 -25.59
N CYS A 223 -11.43 -0.80 -24.76
CA CYS A 223 -10.38 -1.80 -24.95
C CYS A 223 -10.45 -2.48 -26.34
N THR A 224 -11.60 -3.04 -26.71
CA THR A 224 -11.76 -3.81 -27.95
C THR A 224 -11.49 -2.94 -29.19
N LYS A 225 -11.97 -1.68 -29.17
CA LYS A 225 -11.81 -0.74 -30.28
C LYS A 225 -10.33 -0.37 -30.49
N ALA A 226 -9.59 -0.13 -29.41
CA ALA A 226 -8.17 0.19 -29.48
C ALA A 226 -7.35 -0.99 -30.04
N LEU A 227 -7.65 -2.21 -29.60
CA LEU A 227 -6.93 -3.42 -30.02
C LEU A 227 -7.14 -3.79 -31.49
N GLU A 228 -8.28 -3.45 -32.08
CA GLU A 228 -8.60 -3.72 -33.49
C GLU A 228 -7.95 -2.73 -34.46
N LYS A 229 -7.85 -1.46 -34.07
CA LYS A 229 -7.49 -0.37 -35.00
C LYS A 229 -6.02 0.02 -34.96
N CYS A 230 -5.33 -0.23 -33.85
CA CYS A 230 -4.03 0.38 -33.60
C CYS A 230 -2.88 -0.61 -33.63
N GLN A 231 -1.71 -0.13 -34.06
CA GLN A 231 -0.48 -0.89 -33.97
C GLN A 231 -0.20 -1.26 -32.52
N ARG A 232 0.26 -2.50 -32.31
CA ARG A 232 0.62 -3.02 -30.99
C ARG A 232 2.11 -3.31 -30.89
N PHE A 233 2.69 -2.93 -29.77
CA PHE A 233 4.09 -3.18 -29.41
C PHE A 233 4.14 -4.30 -28.39
N LYS A 234 4.89 -5.37 -28.68
CA LYS A 234 4.99 -6.57 -27.83
C LYS A 234 6.37 -6.71 -27.23
N ALA A 235 6.41 -7.20 -26.00
CA ALA A 235 7.63 -7.66 -25.35
C ALA A 235 7.90 -9.12 -25.70
N ASN A 236 9.16 -9.54 -25.59
CA ASN A 236 9.56 -10.93 -25.78
C ASN A 236 9.45 -11.73 -24.49
N SER A 237 9.97 -11.15 -23.41
CA SER A 237 10.10 -11.79 -22.10
C SER A 237 10.18 -10.72 -21.01
N TYR A 238 10.14 -11.14 -19.75
CA TYR A 238 10.52 -10.31 -18.62
C TYR A 238 11.38 -11.14 -17.66
N CYS A 239 12.20 -10.48 -16.86
CA CYS A 239 13.03 -11.13 -15.85
C CYS A 239 13.25 -10.22 -14.65
N GLN A 240 13.62 -10.80 -13.52
CA GLN A 240 13.90 -10.08 -12.28
C GLN A 240 15.38 -9.66 -12.22
N LEU A 241 15.62 -8.40 -11.87
CA LEU A 241 16.94 -7.88 -11.52
C LEU A 241 17.06 -7.91 -9.98
N LEU A 242 18.24 -8.25 -9.45
CA LEU A 242 18.40 -8.51 -8.01
C LEU A 242 19.42 -7.61 -7.31
N ASN A 243 20.42 -7.09 -8.03
CA ASN A 243 21.45 -6.24 -7.44
C ASN A 243 21.54 -4.90 -8.16
N LYS A 244 22.07 -3.90 -7.44
CA LYS A 244 22.14 -2.51 -7.91
C LYS A 244 22.94 -2.36 -9.20
N ASP A 245 24.02 -3.11 -9.36
CA ASP A 245 24.90 -2.99 -10.52
C ASP A 245 24.25 -3.58 -11.78
N ASP A 246 23.50 -4.68 -11.65
CA ASP A 246 22.70 -5.26 -12.72
C ASP A 246 21.59 -4.31 -13.18
N ILE A 247 20.95 -3.60 -12.25
CA ILE A 247 19.96 -2.57 -12.58
C ILE A 247 20.61 -1.45 -13.39
N LYS A 248 21.73 -0.91 -12.90
CA LYS A 248 22.48 0.17 -13.58
C LYS A 248 22.95 -0.26 -14.97
N ARG A 249 23.53 -1.47 -15.09
CA ARG A 249 23.94 -2.06 -16.37
C ARG A 249 22.76 -2.27 -17.31
N ASP A 250 21.62 -2.72 -16.80
CA ASP A 250 20.43 -2.93 -17.64
C ASP A 250 19.88 -1.61 -18.16
N ILE A 251 19.82 -0.57 -17.33
CA ILE A 251 19.36 0.75 -17.73
C ILE A 251 20.23 1.32 -18.86
N ILE A 252 21.56 1.26 -18.73
CA ILE A 252 22.49 1.71 -19.79
C ILE A 252 22.28 0.94 -21.09
N ASN A 253 22.07 -0.38 -21.04
CA ASN A 253 21.99 -1.21 -22.24
C ASN A 253 20.60 -1.20 -22.88
N ASN A 254 19.56 -1.32 -22.07
CA ASN A 254 18.21 -1.65 -22.52
C ASN A 254 17.20 -0.53 -22.22
N GLY A 255 17.47 0.35 -21.26
CA GLY A 255 16.57 1.42 -20.84
C GLY A 255 15.91 1.16 -19.48
N PRO A 256 15.01 2.04 -19.03
CA PRO A 256 14.46 2.06 -17.67
C PRO A 256 13.86 0.74 -17.18
N VAL A 257 13.86 0.53 -15.87
CA VAL A 257 13.33 -0.68 -15.21
C VAL A 257 12.15 -0.34 -14.30
N VAL A 258 11.30 -1.31 -14.00
CA VAL A 258 10.13 -1.12 -13.14
C VAL A 258 10.44 -1.67 -11.75
N ALA A 259 10.09 -0.93 -10.70
CA ALA A 259 10.24 -1.35 -9.32
C ALA A 259 8.93 -1.17 -8.55
N ILE A 260 8.68 -2.04 -7.56
CA ILE A 260 7.70 -1.78 -6.50
C ILE A 260 8.45 -1.21 -5.31
N MET A 261 7.87 -0.18 -4.69
CA MET A 261 8.38 0.41 -3.45
C MET A 261 7.28 0.50 -2.40
N GLN A 262 7.69 0.45 -1.13
CA GLN A 262 6.84 0.82 -0.01
C GLN A 262 6.74 2.34 0.08
N VAL A 263 5.53 2.86 0.25
CA VAL A 263 5.29 4.30 0.44
C VAL A 263 5.16 4.62 1.92
N TYR A 264 5.73 5.77 2.32
CA TYR A 264 5.64 6.35 3.65
C TYR A 264 4.87 7.68 3.60
N LYS A 265 4.36 8.11 4.75
CA LYS A 265 3.49 9.31 4.85
C LYS A 265 4.15 10.58 4.30
N ASP A 266 5.41 10.81 4.64
CA ASP A 266 6.18 11.99 4.23
C ASP A 266 6.51 11.97 2.73
N PHE A 267 6.71 10.80 2.12
CA PHE A 267 6.94 10.67 0.68
C PHE A 267 5.80 11.25 -0.17
N LEU A 268 4.56 11.27 0.34
CA LEU A 268 3.42 11.86 -0.37
C LEU A 268 3.62 13.34 -0.68
N VAL A 269 4.43 14.03 0.13
CA VAL A 269 4.74 15.46 -0.01
C VAL A 269 6.23 15.69 -0.25
N TYR A 270 6.96 14.68 -0.75
CA TYR A 270 8.36 14.87 -1.18
C TYR A 270 8.46 15.97 -2.25
N ARG A 271 9.48 16.84 -2.10
CA ARG A 271 9.72 17.97 -3.01
C ARG A 271 11.05 17.87 -3.76
N ASP A 272 12.16 17.75 -3.04
CA ASP A 272 13.51 17.72 -3.62
C ASP A 272 14.52 17.09 -2.64
N GLY A 273 15.72 16.77 -3.10
CA GLY A 273 16.80 16.15 -2.35
C GLY A 273 16.75 14.62 -2.40
N ILE A 274 17.60 13.95 -1.62
CA ILE A 274 17.71 12.49 -1.60
C ILE A 274 16.78 11.96 -0.52
N TYR A 275 15.65 11.38 -0.95
CA TYR A 275 14.69 10.78 -0.05
C TYR A 275 15.28 9.54 0.63
N GLN A 276 15.12 9.47 1.94
CA GLN A 276 15.44 8.30 2.76
C GLN A 276 14.34 8.10 3.78
N VAL A 277 14.10 6.84 4.18
CA VAL A 277 13.11 6.54 5.21
C VAL A 277 13.64 7.01 6.55
N LEU A 278 12.87 7.85 7.24
CA LEU A 278 13.15 8.26 8.61
C LEU A 278 12.47 7.32 9.62
N GLU A 279 13.11 7.13 10.77
CA GLU A 279 12.55 6.33 11.86
C GLU A 279 11.23 6.93 12.36
N GLY A 280 10.27 6.07 12.72
CA GLY A 280 8.98 6.49 13.26
C GLY A 280 7.97 7.00 12.23
N ILE A 281 8.37 7.20 10.96
CA ILE A 281 7.41 7.59 9.92
C ILE A 281 6.52 6.40 9.53
N PRO A 282 5.18 6.55 9.57
CA PRO A 282 4.28 5.46 9.25
C PRO A 282 4.34 5.09 7.77
N ARG A 283 4.47 3.79 7.51
CA ARG A 283 4.34 3.20 6.18
C ARG A 283 2.89 2.88 5.84
N PHE A 284 2.55 2.92 4.56
CA PHE A 284 1.32 2.34 4.05
C PHE A 284 1.44 0.81 3.95
N HIS A 285 0.32 0.11 3.78
CA HIS A 285 0.34 -1.31 3.42
C HIS A 285 0.18 -1.46 1.91
N GLY A 286 0.88 -2.43 1.33
CA GLY A 286 0.94 -2.66 -0.11
C GLY A 286 2.03 -1.82 -0.79
N GLY A 287 2.15 -1.95 -2.10
CA GLY A 287 3.22 -1.33 -2.88
C GLY A 287 2.75 -0.30 -3.90
N HIS A 288 3.71 0.49 -4.35
CA HIS A 288 3.56 1.47 -5.41
C HIS A 288 4.60 1.20 -6.50
N ALA A 289 4.17 1.13 -7.76
CA ALA A 289 5.09 0.87 -8.86
C ALA A 289 5.67 2.18 -9.40
N VAL A 290 6.98 2.21 -9.58
CA VAL A 290 7.73 3.35 -10.13
C VAL A 290 8.69 2.88 -11.23
N LYS A 291 9.11 3.82 -12.07
CA LYS A 291 10.11 3.56 -13.13
C LYS A 291 11.46 4.13 -12.72
N ILE A 292 12.48 3.28 -12.62
CA ILE A 292 13.87 3.72 -12.37
C ILE A 292 14.50 4.10 -13.70
N ILE A 293 14.91 5.36 -13.84
CA ILE A 293 15.46 5.93 -15.07
C ILE A 293 16.95 6.24 -14.98
N GLY A 294 17.56 6.11 -13.81
CA GLY A 294 18.94 6.51 -13.61
C GLY A 294 19.41 6.39 -12.17
N TRP A 295 20.60 6.93 -11.92
CA TRP A 295 21.22 7.02 -10.60
C TRP A 295 22.22 8.17 -10.55
N GLY A 296 22.63 8.52 -9.35
CA GLY A 296 23.72 9.43 -9.10
C GLY A 296 24.36 9.19 -7.75
N GLU A 297 25.34 10.04 -7.45
CA GLU A 297 25.99 10.11 -6.16
C GLU A 297 26.15 11.57 -5.77
N GLN A 298 25.82 11.90 -4.52
CA GLN A 298 25.98 13.25 -3.98
C GLN A 298 26.45 13.14 -2.54
N ASN A 299 27.57 13.80 -2.21
CA ASN A 299 28.17 13.81 -0.87
C ASN A 299 28.40 12.39 -0.30
N GLY A 300 28.78 11.42 -1.14
CA GLY A 300 29.00 10.03 -0.76
C GLY A 300 27.74 9.17 -0.65
N TYR A 301 26.54 9.74 -0.86
CA TYR A 301 25.27 9.00 -0.87
C TYR A 301 24.87 8.65 -2.30
N GLN A 302 24.67 7.35 -2.56
CA GLN A 302 24.14 6.88 -3.84
C GLN A 302 22.62 6.96 -3.86
N TYR A 303 22.04 7.33 -4.99
CA TYR A 303 20.58 7.39 -5.16
C TYR A 303 20.15 6.88 -6.54
N TYR A 304 18.95 6.30 -6.60
CA TYR A 304 18.21 6.09 -7.85
C TYR A 304 17.44 7.35 -8.23
N ILE A 305 17.31 7.58 -9.54
CA ILE A 305 16.40 8.56 -10.12
C ILE A 305 15.16 7.81 -10.58
N ILE A 306 14.00 8.14 -10.02
CA ILE A 306 12.73 7.49 -10.36
C ILE A 306 11.76 8.48 -10.98
N GLU A 307 11.02 8.03 -11.99
CA GLU A 307 9.83 8.71 -12.49
C GLU A 307 8.60 8.12 -11.78
N ASN A 308 7.83 9.00 -11.13
CA ASN A 308 6.63 8.65 -10.42
C ASN A 308 5.38 8.80 -11.32
N THR A 309 4.21 8.45 -10.79
CA THR A 309 2.93 8.39 -11.52
C THR A 309 1.92 9.43 -11.04
N TRP A 310 2.39 10.49 -10.37
CA TRP A 310 1.57 11.52 -9.72
C TRP A 310 1.62 12.88 -10.43
N GLY A 311 2.02 12.90 -11.70
CA GLY A 311 2.14 14.12 -12.49
C GLY A 311 3.36 14.97 -12.12
N LYS A 312 3.52 16.10 -12.83
CA LYS A 312 4.72 16.95 -12.75
C LYS A 312 4.78 17.83 -11.50
N SER A 313 3.64 18.17 -10.89
CA SER A 313 3.64 19.04 -9.71
C SER A 313 4.14 18.35 -8.44
N TRP A 314 4.25 17.02 -8.45
CA TRP A 314 4.85 16.25 -7.36
C TRP A 314 6.37 16.10 -7.55
N GLY A 315 7.14 16.21 -6.46
CA GLY A 315 8.60 16.07 -6.49
C GLY A 315 9.30 17.07 -7.41
N ILE A 316 10.33 16.59 -8.10
CA ILE A 316 11.15 17.33 -9.06
C ILE A 316 10.56 17.10 -10.46
N GLU A 317 9.53 17.86 -10.84
CA GLU A 317 8.83 17.67 -12.12
C GLU A 317 8.35 16.22 -12.33
N GLY A 318 7.82 15.57 -11.28
CA GLY A 318 7.36 14.17 -11.30
C GLY A 318 8.46 13.12 -11.06
N ILE A 319 9.69 13.56 -10.76
CA ILE A 319 10.84 12.71 -10.46
C ILE A 319 11.20 12.78 -8.97
N ALA A 320 11.76 11.70 -8.43
CA ALA A 320 12.39 11.71 -7.12
C ALA A 320 13.77 11.06 -7.14
N LYS A 321 14.62 11.46 -6.20
CA LYS A 321 15.89 10.80 -5.90
C LYS A 321 15.69 9.93 -4.66
N LEU A 322 15.81 8.62 -4.80
CA LEU A 322 15.66 7.67 -3.71
C LEU A 322 17.03 7.16 -3.28
N SER A 323 17.38 7.30 -2.01
CA SER A 323 18.63 6.74 -1.47
C SER A 323 18.75 5.25 -1.82
N ILE A 324 19.91 4.77 -2.25
CA ILE A 324 20.13 3.33 -2.45
C ILE A 324 20.34 2.66 -1.10
N ASP A 325 21.05 3.33 -0.20
CA ASP A 325 21.46 2.80 1.10
C ASP A 325 20.43 3.10 2.21
N GLY A 326 19.47 4.00 1.99
CA GLY A 326 18.40 4.30 2.94
C GLY A 326 17.19 3.36 2.84
N PHE A 327 17.13 2.56 1.78
CA PHE A 327 16.17 1.48 1.62
C PHE A 327 16.90 0.15 1.82
N ILE A 328 17.41 -0.06 3.06
CA ILE A 328 18.08 -1.29 3.49
C ILE A 328 17.04 -2.40 3.67
N ASP A 329 16.38 -2.77 2.58
CA ASP A 329 15.87 -4.12 2.40
C ASP A 329 15.58 -4.33 0.91
N LEU A 330 16.53 -4.94 0.20
CA LEU A 330 16.33 -5.41 -1.17
C LEU A 330 15.23 -6.50 -1.25
N GLN A 331 14.66 -6.94 -0.11
CA GLN A 331 13.42 -7.73 -0.08
C GLN A 331 12.14 -6.89 -0.33
N GLN A 332 12.22 -5.56 -0.26
CA GLN A 332 11.08 -4.64 -0.42
C GLN A 332 11.06 -3.93 -1.79
N PHE A 333 12.15 -3.99 -2.56
CA PHE A 333 12.17 -3.61 -3.97
C PHE A 333 12.30 -4.85 -4.84
N LYS A 334 11.17 -5.45 -5.17
CA LYS A 334 11.15 -6.36 -6.31
C LYS A 334 11.19 -5.48 -7.58
N GLN A 335 12.09 -5.77 -8.52
CA GLN A 335 12.14 -5.06 -9.81
C GLN A 335 12.06 -6.03 -10.99
N ILE A 336 11.41 -5.61 -12.08
CA ILE A 336 11.41 -6.35 -13.34
C ILE A 336 12.02 -5.54 -14.47
N LYS A 337 12.72 -6.28 -15.32
CA LYS A 337 13.09 -5.89 -16.67
C LYS A 337 12.03 -6.40 -17.64
N ILE A 338 11.50 -5.53 -18.49
CA ILE A 338 10.69 -5.92 -19.65
C ILE A 338 11.60 -6.01 -20.87
N GLN A 339 11.78 -7.20 -21.42
CA GLN A 339 12.69 -7.42 -22.54
C GLN A 339 11.96 -7.26 -23.88
N MET A 340 12.44 -6.33 -24.69
CA MET A 340 11.99 -6.11 -26.06
C MET A 340 12.22 -7.35 -26.93
N ILE A 341 11.37 -7.54 -27.95
CA ILE A 341 11.69 -8.42 -29.07
C ILE A 341 12.89 -7.82 -29.79
N ARG A 342 14.05 -8.50 -29.74
CA ARG A 342 15.16 -8.17 -30.65
C ARG A 342 14.70 -8.56 -32.05
N THR A 343 14.24 -7.59 -32.83
CA THR A 343 14.26 -7.78 -34.27
C THR A 343 15.73 -7.84 -34.69
N PRO A 344 16.16 -8.84 -35.48
CA PRO A 344 17.41 -8.70 -36.21
C PRO A 344 17.34 -7.39 -36.99
N SER A 345 18.39 -6.58 -36.87
CA SER A 345 18.57 -5.39 -37.69
C SER A 345 18.25 -5.70 -39.15
N HIS A 346 17.29 -4.94 -39.72
CA HIS A 346 16.88 -4.96 -41.14
C HIS A 346 16.25 -6.27 -41.66
N SER A 347 14.92 -6.43 -41.53
CA SER A 347 14.05 -7.00 -42.60
C SER A 347 12.56 -7.05 -42.22
N PHE A 348 11.96 -5.93 -41.80
CA PHE A 348 10.49 -5.85 -41.74
C PHE A 348 10.01 -4.45 -42.14
N TYR A 349 10.29 -4.10 -43.40
CA TYR A 349 9.57 -3.03 -44.08
C TYR A 349 8.83 -3.62 -45.27
N MET A 350 7.56 -3.21 -45.36
CA MET A 350 6.71 -3.21 -46.54
C MET A 350 6.39 -4.57 -47.17
N ARG A 351 5.18 -5.08 -46.86
CA ARG A 351 4.40 -5.73 -47.91
C ARG A 351 3.12 -4.92 -48.13
N ASN A 352 3.04 -4.42 -49.37
CA ASN A 352 1.89 -3.84 -50.07
C ASN A 352 1.66 -2.32 -49.97
N SER A 353 2.39 -1.57 -50.80
CA SER A 353 1.77 -0.69 -51.80
C SER A 353 2.76 -0.25 -52.90
N HIS A 354 2.33 -0.44 -54.15
CA HIS A 354 2.77 0.17 -55.42
C HIS A 354 4.19 -0.03 -55.99
N ASN A 355 4.20 -0.75 -57.12
CA ASN A 355 4.92 -0.49 -58.39
C ASN A 355 5.80 0.77 -58.44
N GLN A 356 7.11 0.61 -58.62
CA GLN A 356 7.80 0.87 -59.90
C GLN A 356 9.33 0.65 -59.77
N SER A 357 9.90 0.31 -60.92
CA SER A 357 11.27 -0.06 -61.24
C SER A 357 12.34 0.99 -60.91
N HIS A 358 13.53 0.57 -60.47
CA HIS A 358 14.82 0.87 -61.14
C HIS A 358 16.02 0.10 -60.53
N SER A 359 17.03 -0.06 -61.37
CA SER A 359 18.18 -0.99 -61.37
C SER A 359 19.38 -0.59 -60.47
N PRO A 360 20.42 -1.46 -60.32
CA PRO A 360 21.26 -1.57 -59.11
C PRO A 360 22.69 -1.01 -59.24
N ILE A 361 23.37 -0.79 -58.10
CA ILE A 361 24.83 -0.54 -58.00
C ILE A 361 25.40 -1.34 -56.81
N PRO A 362 26.61 -1.93 -56.90
CA PRO A 362 26.92 -3.22 -56.29
C PRO A 362 27.71 -3.11 -54.98
N GLN A 363 27.59 -4.11 -54.10
CA GLN A 363 28.53 -4.32 -53.00
C GLN A 363 29.17 -5.72 -53.05
N GLN A 364 30.45 -5.68 -52.68
CA GLN A 364 31.53 -6.64 -52.93
C GLN A 364 31.34 -8.01 -52.26
N LYS A 365 31.88 -9.02 -52.96
CA LYS A 365 32.16 -10.38 -52.51
C LYS A 365 33.05 -10.39 -51.26
N PHE A 366 32.69 -11.18 -50.26
CA PHE A 366 33.67 -11.89 -49.43
C PHE A 366 33.24 -13.34 -49.21
N ILE A 367 34.25 -14.20 -49.25
CA ILE A 367 34.23 -15.64 -49.47
C ILE A 367 34.10 -16.39 -48.14
N THR A 368 33.32 -17.47 -48.13
CA THR A 368 33.24 -18.50 -47.08
C THR A 368 34.46 -19.43 -47.11
N PRO A 369 34.67 -20.21 -46.04
CA PRO A 369 34.86 -21.64 -46.29
C PRO A 369 33.93 -22.54 -45.46
N GLU A 370 33.31 -23.49 -46.17
CA GLU A 370 32.71 -24.72 -45.64
C GLU A 370 33.76 -25.70 -45.13
N LYS A 371 33.38 -26.54 -44.15
CA LYS A 371 33.34 -28.02 -44.23
C LYS A 371 32.74 -28.58 -42.92
N LEU A 372 31.56 -29.20 -42.93
CA LEU A 372 31.23 -30.61 -43.23
C LEU A 372 31.70 -31.61 -42.17
N VAL A 373 30.75 -32.17 -41.39
CA VAL A 373 30.56 -33.63 -41.23
C VAL A 373 29.05 -33.91 -41.07
N ARG A 374 28.53 -34.76 -41.95
CA ARG A 374 27.20 -35.41 -41.88
C ARG A 374 27.28 -36.65 -40.99
N VAL A 375 26.21 -36.95 -40.24
CA VAL A 375 25.76 -38.34 -40.06
C VAL A 375 24.25 -38.38 -40.27
N SER A 376 23.87 -39.16 -41.27
CA SER A 376 22.52 -39.54 -41.67
C SER A 376 22.02 -40.73 -40.85
N GLY A 377 20.71 -40.75 -40.55
CA GLY A 377 20.01 -41.91 -40.01
C GLY A 377 18.52 -41.86 -40.30
N SER A 378 18.15 -42.29 -41.50
CA SER A 378 16.77 -42.52 -41.95
C SER A 378 16.23 -43.84 -41.42
N SER A 379 14.96 -43.88 -41.00
CA SER A 379 14.09 -45.06 -41.16
C SER A 379 12.63 -44.63 -40.96
N GLY A 380 11.89 -44.60 -42.06
CA GLY A 380 10.43 -44.53 -42.06
C GLY A 380 9.84 -45.92 -41.77
N VAL A 381 8.73 -45.96 -41.05
CA VAL A 381 7.90 -47.16 -40.91
C VAL A 381 6.46 -46.81 -41.30
N LYS A 382 5.95 -47.63 -42.22
CA LYS A 382 4.62 -47.57 -42.84
C LYS A 382 3.49 -47.83 -41.83
N MET A 383 2.40 -47.10 -41.99
CA MET A 383 1.07 -47.46 -41.51
C MET A 383 0.56 -48.70 -42.26
N ASN A 384 0.14 -49.74 -41.54
CA ASN A 384 -1.15 -50.42 -41.77
C ASN A 384 -1.48 -51.44 -40.67
N SER A 385 -2.78 -51.51 -40.37
CA SER A 385 -3.54 -52.51 -39.60
C SER A 385 -3.23 -52.68 -38.10
N ILE A 386 -4.17 -52.26 -37.25
CA ILE A 386 -4.86 -53.06 -36.21
C ILE A 386 -6.04 -52.21 -35.71
N GLN A 387 -7.20 -52.36 -36.34
CA GLN A 387 -8.49 -52.03 -35.74
C GLN A 387 -8.96 -53.28 -34.98
N LYS A 388 -8.84 -53.25 -33.65
CA LYS A 388 -9.66 -54.00 -32.66
C LYS A 388 -8.98 -53.89 -31.29
N ASN A 389 -9.02 -52.69 -30.71
CA ASN A 389 -8.83 -52.46 -29.26
C ASN A 389 -9.27 -51.03 -28.82
N GLY A 390 -9.94 -50.28 -29.69
CA GLY A 390 -10.24 -48.86 -29.48
C GLY A 390 -11.36 -48.53 -28.49
N THR A 391 -12.13 -49.51 -28.02
CA THR A 391 -13.30 -49.26 -27.17
C THR A 391 -12.99 -49.35 -25.68
N ARG A 392 -12.07 -50.22 -25.25
CA ARG A 392 -11.70 -50.39 -23.83
C ARG A 392 -10.67 -49.35 -23.35
N ILE A 393 -9.73 -48.98 -24.23
CA ILE A 393 -8.71 -47.96 -23.93
C ILE A 393 -9.35 -46.57 -23.81
N ARG A 394 -10.43 -46.28 -24.55
CA ARG A 394 -11.11 -44.97 -24.49
C ARG A 394 -11.85 -44.74 -23.17
N SER A 395 -12.49 -45.76 -22.58
CA SER A 395 -13.22 -45.62 -21.31
C SER A 395 -12.28 -45.44 -20.12
N GLU A 396 -11.21 -46.24 -20.05
CA GLU A 396 -10.19 -46.11 -18.98
C GLU A 396 -9.43 -44.77 -19.08
N THR A 397 -9.18 -44.27 -20.30
CA THR A 397 -8.57 -42.95 -20.50
C THR A 397 -9.50 -41.81 -20.10
N ILE A 398 -10.81 -41.89 -20.40
CA ILE A 398 -11.79 -40.86 -20.00
C ILE A 398 -11.97 -40.82 -18.48
N GLU A 399 -12.04 -41.98 -17.82
CA GLU A 399 -12.15 -42.05 -16.37
C GLU A 399 -10.90 -41.49 -15.68
N THR A 400 -9.71 -41.80 -16.22
CA THR A 400 -8.44 -41.25 -15.72
C THR A 400 -8.35 -39.74 -15.93
N VAL A 401 -8.78 -39.23 -17.09
CA VAL A 401 -8.82 -37.78 -17.37
C VAL A 401 -9.82 -37.06 -16.46
N ASN A 402 -10.96 -37.68 -16.14
CA ASN A 402 -11.93 -37.09 -15.22
C ASN A 402 -11.40 -37.08 -13.77
N LYS A 403 -10.72 -38.14 -13.32
CA LYS A 403 -10.04 -38.17 -12.02
C LYS A 403 -8.92 -37.12 -11.92
N ILE A 404 -8.15 -36.90 -12.99
CA ILE A 404 -7.14 -35.84 -13.06
C ILE A 404 -7.79 -34.45 -12.99
N LYS A 405 -8.92 -34.24 -13.69
CA LYS A 405 -9.65 -32.97 -13.63
C LYS A 405 -10.24 -32.70 -12.24
N GLU A 406 -10.72 -33.73 -11.55
CA GLU A 406 -11.18 -33.60 -10.16
C GLU A 406 -10.02 -33.32 -9.20
N GLN A 407 -8.85 -33.96 -9.38
CA GLN A 407 -7.65 -33.64 -8.60
C GLN A 407 -7.15 -32.21 -8.85
N GLN A 408 -7.20 -31.72 -10.09
CA GLN A 408 -6.87 -30.33 -10.42
C GLN A 408 -7.83 -29.34 -9.77
N LYS A 409 -9.14 -29.62 -9.79
CA LYS A 409 -10.13 -28.81 -9.07
C LYS A 409 -9.87 -28.82 -7.56
N LEU A 410 -9.54 -29.98 -6.98
CA LEU A 410 -9.21 -30.07 -5.55
C LEU A 410 -7.95 -29.26 -5.21
N GLN A 411 -6.94 -29.24 -6.08
CA GLN A 411 -5.74 -28.41 -5.92
C GLN A 411 -6.06 -26.92 -5.98
N GLU A 412 -6.93 -26.49 -6.88
CA GLU A 412 -7.39 -25.09 -6.95
C GLU A 412 -8.14 -24.69 -5.66
N TYR A 413 -9.01 -25.55 -5.14
CA TYR A 413 -9.70 -25.31 -3.86
C TYR A 413 -8.76 -25.24 -2.66
N VAL A 414 -7.75 -26.11 -2.59
CA VAL A 414 -6.75 -26.08 -1.51
C VAL A 414 -5.91 -24.81 -1.59
N GLN A 415 -5.50 -24.38 -2.79
CA GLN A 415 -4.77 -23.12 -2.99
C GLN A 415 -5.61 -21.90 -2.60
N GLU A 416 -6.90 -21.90 -2.93
CA GLU A 416 -7.82 -20.82 -2.56
C GLU A 416 -8.05 -20.78 -1.04
N PHE A 417 -8.16 -21.95 -0.39
CA PHE A 417 -8.30 -22.05 1.06
C PHE A 417 -7.02 -21.63 1.81
N GLU A 418 -5.85 -22.08 1.35
CA GLU A 418 -4.55 -21.64 1.90
C GLU A 418 -4.36 -20.13 1.71
N TYR A 419 -4.76 -19.59 0.56
CA TYR A 419 -4.75 -18.14 0.31
C TYR A 419 -5.65 -17.40 1.30
N GLN A 420 -6.91 -17.84 1.48
CA GLN A 420 -7.84 -17.22 2.44
C GLN A 420 -7.33 -17.32 3.88
N PHE A 421 -6.75 -18.44 4.27
CA PHE A 421 -6.19 -18.64 5.61
C PHE A 421 -4.97 -17.74 5.87
N VAL A 422 -4.08 -17.58 4.89
CA VAL A 422 -2.94 -16.66 4.98
C VAL A 422 -3.40 -15.21 5.02
N GLN A 423 -4.41 -14.82 4.22
CA GLN A 423 -4.97 -13.46 4.28
C GLN A 423 -5.59 -13.17 5.64
N GLN A 424 -6.38 -14.10 6.19
CA GLN A 424 -7.01 -13.93 7.51
C GLN A 424 -5.96 -13.82 8.62
N LYS A 425 -4.92 -14.66 8.59
CA LYS A 425 -3.80 -14.58 9.55
C LYS A 425 -3.04 -13.25 9.43
N ASN A 426 -2.84 -12.75 8.21
CA ASN A 426 -2.21 -11.46 7.98
C ASN A 426 -3.11 -10.29 8.44
N GLU A 427 -4.43 -10.38 8.27
CA GLU A 427 -5.38 -9.37 8.79
C GLU A 427 -5.39 -9.33 10.32
N GLU A 428 -5.38 -10.49 11.00
CA GLU A 428 -5.28 -10.56 12.46
C GLU A 428 -3.93 -10.02 12.96
N GLN A 429 -2.84 -10.36 12.28
CA GLN A 429 -1.52 -9.81 12.57
C GLN A 429 -1.47 -8.29 12.34
N GLN A 430 -2.10 -7.78 11.28
CA GLN A 430 -2.24 -6.34 11.00
C GLN A 430 -3.03 -5.62 12.10
N GLN A 431 -4.12 -6.21 12.58
CA GLN A 431 -4.90 -5.62 13.68
C GLN A 431 -4.08 -5.59 14.98
N LEU A 432 -3.28 -6.61 15.25
CA LEU A 432 -2.43 -6.67 16.42
C LEU A 432 -1.28 -5.67 16.34
N GLU A 433 -0.58 -5.58 15.20
CA GLU A 433 0.51 -4.60 14.97
C GLU A 433 0.00 -3.17 15.07
N LEU A 434 -1.16 -2.87 14.48
CA LEU A 434 -1.78 -1.54 14.56
C LEU A 434 -2.18 -1.21 16.01
N ARG A 435 -2.67 -2.20 16.77
CA ARG A 435 -3.02 -2.02 18.19
C ARG A 435 -1.80 -1.77 19.06
N ILE A 436 -0.70 -2.48 18.80
CA ILE A 436 0.60 -2.26 19.48
C ILE A 436 1.13 -0.87 19.14
N LEU A 437 1.12 -0.45 17.87
CA LEU A 437 1.54 0.89 17.45
C LEU A 437 0.70 2.00 18.09
N MET A 438 -0.62 1.82 18.17
CA MET A 438 -1.50 2.76 18.88
C MET A 438 -1.18 2.85 20.38
N LEU A 439 -0.83 1.72 21.02
CA LEU A 439 -0.42 1.70 22.43
C LEU A 439 0.95 2.35 22.63
N LEU A 440 1.90 2.13 21.71
CA LEU A 440 3.21 2.77 21.75
C LEU A 440 3.12 4.29 21.56
N GLN A 441 2.30 4.75 20.61
CA GLN A 441 2.06 6.19 20.42
C GLN A 441 1.41 6.80 21.67
N LYS A 442 0.39 6.13 22.24
CA LYS A 442 -0.25 6.60 23.47
C LYS A 442 0.74 6.70 24.64
N ASN A 443 1.61 5.70 24.80
CA ASN A 443 2.64 5.73 25.83
C ASN A 443 3.67 6.83 25.59
N HIS A 444 4.02 7.10 24.33
CA HIS A 444 4.91 8.21 23.96
C HIS A 444 4.28 9.57 24.28
N ASP A 445 3.02 9.78 23.91
CA ASP A 445 2.28 11.02 24.19
C ASP A 445 2.16 11.24 25.72
N GLN A 446 1.89 10.17 26.48
CA GLN A 446 1.87 10.23 27.96
C GLN A 446 3.26 10.53 28.55
N ALA A 447 4.34 10.04 27.94
CA ALA A 447 5.70 10.34 28.38
C ALA A 447 6.06 11.82 28.12
N GLN A 448 5.60 12.39 27.00
CA GLN A 448 5.77 13.82 26.72
C GLN A 448 4.98 14.70 27.70
N GLU A 449 3.72 14.35 27.97
CA GLU A 449 2.88 15.07 28.96
C GLU A 449 3.51 15.01 30.37
N MET A 450 4.09 13.86 30.75
CA MET A 450 4.81 13.71 32.02
C MET A 450 6.09 14.57 32.10
N GLU A 451 6.81 14.75 31.00
CA GLU A 451 8.01 15.60 30.98
C GLU A 451 7.64 17.09 31.01
N GLU A 452 6.55 17.50 30.36
CA GLU A 452 6.00 18.86 30.47
C GLU A 452 5.57 19.17 31.92
N LEU A 453 4.82 18.27 32.56
CA LEU A 453 4.43 18.41 33.98
C LEU A 453 5.64 18.48 34.92
N LYS A 454 6.72 17.77 34.60
CA LYS A 454 7.96 17.80 35.38
C LYS A 454 8.67 19.15 35.24
N GLN A 455 8.67 19.74 34.04
CA GLN A 455 9.21 21.09 33.82
C GLN A 455 8.37 22.14 34.56
N GLU A 456 7.04 22.06 34.51
CA GLU A 456 6.16 22.94 35.28
C GLU A 456 6.38 22.81 36.80
N ASN A 457 6.60 21.58 37.30
CA ASN A 457 6.88 21.34 38.71
C ASN A 457 8.22 21.94 39.15
N GLU A 458 9.27 21.84 38.33
CA GLU A 458 10.55 22.50 38.61
C GLU A 458 10.42 24.04 38.61
N GLN A 459 9.64 24.62 37.69
CA GLN A 459 9.33 26.06 37.71
C GLN A 459 8.59 26.47 38.98
N LEU A 460 7.61 25.68 39.42
CA LEU A 460 6.87 25.92 40.66
C LEU A 460 7.77 25.82 41.90
N LYS A 461 8.72 24.86 41.94
CA LYS A 461 9.71 24.76 43.02
C LYS A 461 10.59 26.00 43.09
N GLN A 462 11.04 26.51 41.94
CA GLN A 462 11.85 27.71 41.87
C GLN A 462 11.06 28.94 42.38
N LEU A 463 9.80 29.08 41.96
CA LEU A 463 8.92 30.14 42.44
C LEU A 463 8.69 30.06 43.95
N LEU A 464 8.50 28.85 44.49
CA LEU A 464 8.33 28.62 45.93
C LEU A 464 9.59 29.00 46.71
N TYR A 465 10.78 28.67 46.18
CA TYR A 465 12.05 29.04 46.78
C TYR A 465 12.26 30.57 46.82
N GLU A 466 11.91 31.26 45.73
CA GLU A 466 11.94 32.72 45.67
C GLU A 466 10.99 33.37 46.69
N GLN A 467 9.78 32.82 46.86
CA GLN A 467 8.84 33.30 47.87
C GLN A 467 9.34 33.07 49.29
N GLN A 468 9.90 31.89 49.58
CA GLN A 468 10.50 31.60 50.89
C GLN A 468 11.63 32.56 51.21
N THR A 469 12.48 32.88 50.23
CA THR A 469 13.59 33.82 50.39
C THR A 469 13.08 35.22 50.75
N LYS A 470 12.06 35.72 50.03
CA LYS A 470 11.43 37.02 50.34
C LYS A 470 10.81 37.07 51.74
N ILE A 471 10.17 36.00 52.18
CA ILE A 471 9.59 35.91 53.54
C ILE A 471 10.68 35.97 54.61
N VAL A 472 11.82 35.30 54.38
CA VAL A 472 12.97 35.36 55.29
C VAL A 472 13.54 36.78 55.35
N GLU A 473 13.73 37.45 54.21
CA GLU A 473 14.18 38.84 54.16
C GLU A 473 13.24 39.78 54.92
N GLN A 474 11.93 39.70 54.66
CA GLN A 474 10.93 40.49 55.38
C GLN A 474 10.93 40.21 56.89
N SER A 475 11.11 38.95 57.29
CA SER A 475 11.19 38.58 58.71
C SER A 475 12.42 39.17 59.39
N GLN A 476 13.57 39.22 58.69
CA GLN A 476 14.79 39.86 59.19
C GLN A 476 14.62 41.38 59.33
N GLU A 477 13.97 42.04 58.36
CA GLU A 477 13.65 43.47 58.46
C GLU A 477 12.73 43.77 59.65
N ILE A 478 11.69 42.96 59.85
CA ILE A 478 10.78 43.08 61.01
C ILE A 478 11.56 42.90 62.32
N LEU A 479 12.47 41.92 62.37
CA LEU A 479 13.31 41.68 63.54
C LEU A 479 14.23 42.87 63.83
N ALA A 480 14.87 43.43 62.80
CA ALA A 480 15.73 44.61 62.91
C ALA A 480 14.95 45.84 63.43
N LEU A 481 13.74 46.07 62.90
CA LEU A 481 12.84 47.13 63.38
C LEU A 481 12.42 46.92 64.84
N LYS A 482 12.20 45.67 65.25
CA LYS A 482 11.85 45.33 66.64
C LYS A 482 13.02 45.58 67.59
N VAL A 483 14.24 45.18 67.21
CA VAL A 483 15.47 45.46 67.97
C VAL A 483 15.71 46.96 68.09
N TYR A 484 15.53 47.72 67.00
CA TYR A 484 15.63 49.19 67.01
C TYR A 484 14.61 49.82 67.97
N LYS A 485 13.34 49.38 67.91
CA LYS A 485 12.27 49.84 68.82
C LYS A 485 12.54 49.50 70.28
N ASP A 486 13.06 48.31 70.57
CA ASP A 486 13.39 47.89 71.94
C ASP A 486 14.66 48.59 72.46
N GLY A 487 15.61 48.92 71.58
CA GLY A 487 16.75 49.81 71.88
C GLY A 487 16.30 51.22 72.26
N LEU A 488 15.32 51.79 71.54
CA LEU A 488 14.69 53.06 71.88
C LEU A 488 13.92 53.01 73.22
N LYS A 489 13.39 51.84 73.62
CA LYS A 489 12.77 51.67 74.94
C LYS A 489 13.78 51.50 76.08
N LYS A 490 14.96 50.94 75.80
CA LYS A 490 16.07 50.83 76.77
C LYS A 490 16.82 52.14 76.97
N LEU A 491 16.74 53.06 76.02
CA LEU A 491 16.98 54.49 76.24
C LEU A 491 15.86 55.05 77.12
N SER A 492 15.91 54.67 78.39
CA SER A 492 15.17 55.33 79.46
C SER A 492 15.42 56.84 79.37
N PHE A 493 14.35 57.61 79.54
CA PHE A 493 14.35 59.07 79.71
C PHE A 493 15.41 59.59 80.72
N SER A 494 16.02 58.73 81.54
CA SER A 494 17.11 59.08 82.46
C SER A 494 18.46 59.39 81.80
N ASP A 495 18.76 58.80 80.63
CA ASP A 495 20.09 58.98 80.01
C ASP A 495 20.16 60.24 79.15
N TYR A 496 19.01 60.71 78.63
CA TYR A 496 18.91 61.98 77.92
C TYR A 496 19.17 63.19 78.83
N PHE A 497 18.85 63.10 80.13
CA PHE A 497 19.11 64.16 81.11
C PHE A 497 20.47 64.07 81.80
N ARG A 498 21.28 63.02 81.60
CA ARG A 498 22.64 62.92 82.16
C ARG A 498 23.75 63.40 81.23
N GLN A 499 23.49 63.52 79.93
CA GLN A 499 24.47 64.01 78.95
C GLN A 499 24.34 65.49 78.60
N GLN A 500 23.32 66.19 79.08
CA GLN A 500 23.24 67.65 79.06
C GLN A 500 23.69 68.18 80.43
N ASN A 501 24.98 68.45 80.58
CA ASN A 501 25.44 69.49 81.51
C ASN A 501 25.16 70.86 80.86
N ILE A 502 23.86 71.17 80.70
CA ILE A 502 23.26 72.49 80.50
C ILE A 502 21.97 72.50 81.31
#